data_AF-A0A1E3YPG8-F1
#
_entry.id   AF-A0A1E3YPG8-F1
#
_cell.length_a   1.000
_cell.length_b   1.000
_cell.length_c   1.000
_cell.angle_alpha   90.00
_cell.angle_beta   90.00
_cell.angle_gamma   90.00
#
_symmetry.space_group_name_H-M   'P 1'
#
loop_
_entity.id
_entity.type
_entity.pdbx_description
1 polymer ?
#
loop_
_entity_poly.entity_id
_entity_poly.type
_entity_poly.pdbx_seq_one_letter_code
_entity_poly.pdbx_strand_id
1 'polypeptide(L)'
;MTTRDGRDARREARDEEDFRRTDQALIEKIRQRSAGTEMQHALGVTTGIDDLEILHELQALGFTPETVALLPLIPVLQVAWAEGGVTPAERQLVETFATARGIAPGSAADAQLMDWLANEPADEVFVGAARLVRALLGTGSTVVDPRDADDLIDYCEQVAAASGGVFGLGRVSEDEKTLLRSIAADLRDRRS
;
A
#
# COMPACT_ATOMS: atom_id res chain seq x y z
N MET A 1 41.52 23.63 47.40
CA MET A 1 40.15 23.13 47.60
C MET A 1 39.37 23.44 46.32
N THR A 2 39.61 22.71 45.22
CA THR A 2 38.97 23.07 43.90
C THR A 2 39.04 21.98 42.80
N THR A 3 39.30 20.71 43.12
CA THR A 3 39.44 19.64 42.09
C THR A 3 38.34 18.59 42.15
N ARG A 4 37.62 18.50 43.28
CA ARG A 4 36.50 17.55 43.48
C ARG A 4 35.21 18.08 42.85
N ASP A 5 34.95 19.37 43.06
CA ASP A 5 33.78 20.13 42.58
C ASP A 5 33.60 20.08 41.05
N GLY A 6 34.68 20.28 40.28
CA GLY A 6 34.61 20.25 38.81
C GLY A 6 34.46 18.87 38.17
N ARG A 7 34.54 17.78 38.95
CA ARG A 7 34.23 16.41 38.49
C ARG A 7 32.77 16.05 38.79
N ASP A 8 32.22 16.56 39.88
CA ASP A 8 30.83 16.37 40.26
C ASP A 8 29.91 17.18 39.33
N ALA A 9 30.23 18.44 39.04
CA ALA A 9 29.48 19.25 38.06
C ALA A 9 29.48 18.65 36.63
N ARG A 10 30.56 17.97 36.23
CA ARG A 10 30.62 17.26 34.93
C ARG A 10 29.85 15.94 34.93
N ARG A 11 29.67 15.31 36.10
CA ARG A 11 28.84 14.11 36.25
C ARG A 11 27.37 14.50 36.20
N GLU A 12 26.98 15.52 36.96
CA GLU A 12 25.62 16.06 36.97
C GLU A 12 25.17 16.52 35.58
N ALA A 13 26.03 17.23 34.84
CA ALA A 13 25.72 17.65 33.47
C ALA A 13 25.52 16.47 32.50
N ARG A 14 26.26 15.37 32.67
CA ARG A 14 26.11 14.14 31.87
C ARG A 14 24.85 13.38 32.25
N ASP A 15 24.61 13.23 33.54
CA ASP A 15 23.42 12.55 34.08
C ASP A 15 22.14 13.27 33.65
N GLU A 16 22.16 14.61 33.58
CA GLU A 16 21.03 15.41 33.08
C GLU A 16 20.84 15.30 31.56
N GLU A 17 21.91 15.21 30.77
CA GLU A 17 21.85 14.97 29.32
C GLU A 17 21.30 13.56 29.02
N ASP A 18 21.76 12.54 29.75
CA ASP A 18 21.29 11.15 29.64
C ASP A 18 19.83 11.00 30.06
N PHE A 19 19.41 11.71 31.13
CA PHE A 19 18.01 11.76 31.54
C PHE A 19 17.13 12.42 30.48
N ARG A 20 17.54 13.57 29.94
CA ARG A 20 16.80 14.26 28.86
C ARG A 20 16.70 13.40 27.61
N ARG A 21 17.77 12.70 27.23
CA ARG A 21 17.77 11.79 26.07
C ARG A 21 16.85 10.59 26.29
N THR A 22 16.84 10.03 27.50
CA THR A 22 15.97 8.89 27.87
C THR A 22 14.51 9.30 27.92
N ASP A 23 14.21 10.46 28.49
CA ASP A 23 12.85 11.01 28.57
C ASP A 23 12.31 11.35 27.17
N GLN A 24 13.13 11.97 26.31
CA GLN A 24 12.78 12.20 24.91
C GLN A 24 12.53 10.90 24.14
N ALA A 25 13.39 9.89 24.31
CA ALA A 25 13.21 8.59 23.67
C ALA A 25 11.95 7.86 24.16
N LEU A 26 11.60 8.01 25.44
CA LEU A 26 10.39 7.41 26.00
C LEU A 26 9.13 8.12 25.48
N ILE A 27 9.12 9.46 25.44
CA ILE A 27 8.03 10.27 24.88
C ILE A 27 7.83 9.92 23.40
N GLU A 28 8.92 9.82 22.63
CA GLU A 28 8.86 9.46 21.22
C GLU A 28 8.30 8.05 21.03
N LYS A 29 8.73 7.08 21.85
CA LYS A 29 8.21 5.71 21.80
C LYS A 29 6.73 5.63 22.16
N ILE A 30 6.26 6.43 23.13
CA ILE A 30 4.83 6.54 23.46
C ILE A 30 4.06 7.14 22.28
N ARG A 31 4.56 8.23 21.68
CA ARG A 31 3.93 8.88 20.52
C ARG A 31 3.81 7.94 19.33
N GLN A 32 4.88 7.22 18.99
CA GLN A 32 4.88 6.25 17.89
C GLN A 32 3.86 5.13 18.13
N ARG A 33 3.77 4.64 19.37
CA ARG A 33 2.79 3.60 19.74
C ARG A 33 1.36 4.12 19.67
N SER A 34 1.10 5.34 20.16
CA SER A 34 -0.22 5.96 20.09
C SER A 34 -0.63 6.23 18.65
N ALA A 35 0.24 6.83 17.84
CA ALA A 35 -0.02 7.13 16.44
C ALA A 35 -0.28 5.86 15.62
N GLY A 36 0.46 4.78 15.87
CA GLY A 36 0.20 3.49 15.21
C GLY A 36 -1.15 2.88 15.61
N THR A 37 -1.54 3.00 16.88
CA THR A 37 -2.83 2.50 17.36
C THR A 37 -4.00 3.32 16.77
N GLU A 38 -3.86 4.64 16.70
CA GLU A 38 -4.85 5.53 16.07
C GLU A 38 -4.99 5.25 14.57
N MET A 39 -3.88 5.03 13.87
CA MET A 39 -3.87 4.69 12.45
C MET A 39 -4.57 3.35 12.19
N GLN A 40 -4.27 2.33 12.99
CA GLN A 40 -4.93 1.02 12.88
C GLN A 40 -6.43 1.13 13.13
N HIS A 41 -6.84 1.90 14.14
CA HIS A 41 -8.26 2.13 14.41
C HIS A 41 -8.94 2.86 13.24
N ALA A 42 -8.31 3.90 12.68
CA ALA A 42 -8.84 4.61 11.53
C ALA A 42 -8.94 3.72 10.28
N LEU A 43 -7.93 2.87 10.04
CA LEU A 43 -7.96 1.86 8.97
C LEU A 43 -9.11 0.86 9.20
N GLY A 44 -9.30 0.37 10.42
CA GLY A 44 -10.40 -0.54 10.76
C GLY A 44 -11.77 0.08 10.50
N VAL A 45 -11.98 1.34 10.90
CA VAL A 45 -13.22 2.08 10.64
C VAL A 45 -13.48 2.26 9.15
N THR A 46 -12.46 2.66 8.38
CA THR A 46 -12.63 2.89 6.93
C THR A 46 -12.82 1.59 6.16
N THR A 47 -12.10 0.53 6.55
CA THR A 47 -12.09 -0.75 5.83
C THR A 47 -13.19 -1.73 6.26
N GLY A 48 -13.81 -1.50 7.41
CA GLY A 48 -14.76 -2.41 8.03
C GLY A 48 -14.13 -3.69 8.57
N ILE A 49 -12.81 -3.69 8.81
CA ILE A 49 -12.04 -4.86 9.26
C ILE A 49 -11.71 -4.72 10.74
N ASP A 50 -11.95 -5.79 11.50
CA ASP A 50 -11.57 -5.88 12.92
C ASP A 50 -10.29 -6.73 13.12
N ASP A 51 -9.77 -7.36 12.06
CA ASP A 51 -8.54 -8.15 12.10
C ASP A 51 -7.29 -7.27 12.24
N LEU A 52 -6.73 -7.25 13.45
CA LEU A 52 -5.55 -6.45 13.79
C LEU A 52 -4.29 -6.85 13.01
N GLU A 53 -4.16 -8.09 12.56
CA GLU A 53 -3.01 -8.54 11.78
C GLU A 53 -3.04 -7.91 10.38
N ILE A 54 -4.22 -7.93 9.74
CA ILE A 54 -4.46 -7.28 8.45
C ILE A 54 -4.25 -5.77 8.55
N LEU A 55 -4.77 -5.13 9.60
CA LEU A 55 -4.62 -3.69 9.82
C LEU A 55 -3.15 -3.28 10.05
N HIS A 56 -2.39 -4.12 10.76
CA HIS A 56 -0.96 -3.90 10.96
C HIS A 56 -0.16 -4.07 9.66
N GLU A 57 -0.49 -5.08 8.85
CA GLU A 57 0.13 -5.28 7.54
C GLU A 57 -0.18 -4.11 6.57
N LEU A 58 -1.43 -3.63 6.53
CA LEU A 58 -1.82 -2.44 5.76
C LEU A 58 -0.95 -1.22 6.13
N GLN A 59 -0.84 -0.97 7.43
CA GLN A 59 -0.02 0.13 7.93
C GLN A 59 1.47 -0.07 7.61
N ALA A 60 1.99 -1.29 7.73
CA ALA A 60 3.40 -1.60 7.47
C ALA A 60 3.77 -1.39 6.00
N LEU A 61 2.83 -1.63 5.07
CA LEU A 61 2.98 -1.33 3.65
C LEU A 61 2.77 0.16 3.31
N GLY A 62 2.47 1.00 4.31
CA GLY A 62 2.30 2.44 4.12
C GLY A 62 0.89 2.86 3.70
N PHE A 63 -0.11 1.98 3.74
CA PHE A 63 -1.49 2.36 3.49
C PHE A 63 -2.04 3.19 4.65
N THR A 64 -2.78 4.23 4.28
CA THR A 64 -3.52 5.11 5.18
C THR A 64 -5.03 4.99 4.87
N PRO A 65 -5.92 5.45 5.77
CA PRO A 65 -7.36 5.47 5.53
C PRO A 65 -7.75 6.17 4.22
N GLU A 66 -6.96 7.14 3.77
CA GLU A 66 -7.20 7.91 2.54
C GLU A 66 -6.70 7.19 1.29
N THR A 67 -5.73 6.28 1.41
CA THR A 67 -5.07 5.60 0.28
C THR A 67 -5.48 4.14 0.14
N VAL A 68 -6.12 3.56 1.16
CA VAL A 68 -6.57 2.15 1.16
C VAL A 68 -7.53 1.83 0.00
N ALA A 69 -8.25 2.83 -0.53
CA ALA A 69 -9.09 2.69 -1.72
C ALA A 69 -8.31 2.32 -3.00
N LEU A 70 -6.99 2.49 -3.02
CA LEU A 70 -6.12 2.08 -4.13
C LEU A 70 -5.75 0.60 -4.10
N LEU A 71 -5.88 -0.05 -2.95
CA LEU A 71 -5.48 -1.43 -2.77
C LEU A 71 -6.11 -2.41 -3.79
N PRO A 72 -7.41 -2.29 -4.15
CA PRO A 72 -7.99 -3.10 -5.23
C PRO A 72 -7.35 -2.89 -6.61
N LEU A 73 -6.74 -1.72 -6.86
CA LEU A 73 -6.08 -1.41 -8.14
C LEU A 73 -4.65 -1.92 -8.23
N ILE A 74 -4.08 -2.43 -7.13
CA ILE A 74 -2.69 -2.92 -7.13
C ILE A 74 -2.46 -4.05 -8.15
N PRO A 75 -3.34 -5.05 -8.32
CA PRO A 75 -3.16 -6.07 -9.36
C PRO A 75 -3.10 -5.47 -10.77
N VAL A 76 -3.90 -4.43 -11.03
CA VAL A 76 -3.91 -3.70 -12.30
C VAL A 76 -2.58 -2.96 -12.51
N LEU A 77 -2.07 -2.31 -11.47
CA LEU A 77 -0.75 -1.65 -11.49
C LEU A 77 0.39 -2.66 -11.70
N GLN A 78 0.29 -3.84 -11.09
CA GLN A 78 1.28 -4.91 -11.25
C GLN A 78 1.33 -5.41 -12.69
N VAL A 79 0.18 -5.50 -13.37
CA VAL A 79 0.12 -5.82 -14.80
C VAL A 79 0.73 -4.68 -15.63
N ALA A 80 0.40 -3.43 -15.33
CA ALA A 80 0.94 -2.28 -16.05
C ALA A 80 2.48 -2.16 -15.94
N TRP A 81 3.07 -2.59 -14.83
CA TRP A 81 4.52 -2.58 -14.62
C TRP A 81 5.23 -3.87 -15.08
N ALA A 82 4.50 -4.92 -15.47
CA ALA A 82 5.07 -6.23 -15.80
C ALA A 82 6.12 -6.20 -16.92
N GLU A 83 6.00 -5.25 -17.86
CA GLU A 83 6.93 -5.09 -18.99
C GLU A 83 8.00 -4.00 -18.76
N GLY A 84 8.16 -3.52 -17.52
CA GLY A 84 9.22 -2.58 -17.12
C GLY A 84 8.90 -1.11 -17.38
N GLY A 85 7.63 -0.76 -17.63
CA GLY A 85 7.18 0.62 -17.73
C GLY A 85 5.72 0.76 -18.15
N VAL A 86 5.05 1.79 -17.64
CA VAL A 86 3.64 2.07 -17.94
C VAL A 86 3.52 3.00 -19.16
N THR A 87 2.79 2.54 -20.17
CA THR A 87 2.49 3.33 -21.38
C THR A 87 1.44 4.43 -21.11
N PRO A 88 1.37 5.48 -21.95
CA PRO A 88 0.32 6.49 -21.82
C PRO A 88 -1.10 5.93 -21.91
N ALA A 89 -1.31 4.87 -22.69
CA ALA A 89 -2.61 4.22 -22.86
C ALA A 89 -3.04 3.45 -21.60
N GLU A 90 -2.12 2.71 -20.99
CA GLU A 90 -2.36 2.02 -19.71
C GLU A 90 -2.60 3.00 -18.58
N ARG A 91 -1.79 4.06 -18.50
CA ARG A 91 -1.98 5.13 -17.51
C ARG A 91 -3.40 5.68 -17.58
N GLN A 92 -3.88 6.03 -18.77
CA GLN A 92 -5.22 6.57 -18.96
C GLN A 92 -6.32 5.57 -18.54
N LEU A 93 -6.13 4.28 -18.79
CA LEU A 93 -7.06 3.25 -18.34
C LEU A 93 -7.08 3.11 -16.82
N VAL A 94 -5.91 3.08 -16.18
CA VAL A 94 -5.81 3.00 -14.72
C VAL A 94 -6.47 4.21 -14.05
N GLU A 95 -6.25 5.42 -14.57
CA GLU A 95 -6.93 6.65 -14.11
C GLU A 95 -8.45 6.56 -14.28
N THR A 96 -8.92 5.98 -15.40
CA THR A 96 -10.35 5.77 -15.66
C THR A 96 -10.96 4.79 -14.65
N PHE A 97 -10.27 3.67 -14.36
CA PHE A 97 -10.71 2.69 -13.37
C PHE A 97 -10.70 3.27 -11.96
N ALA A 98 -9.70 4.07 -11.61
CA ALA A 98 -9.65 4.78 -10.34
C ALA A 98 -10.86 5.71 -10.16
N THR A 99 -11.18 6.50 -11.19
CA THR A 99 -12.34 7.38 -11.18
C THR A 99 -13.65 6.59 -11.06
N ALA A 100 -13.79 5.47 -11.78
CA ALA A 100 -14.98 4.61 -11.72
C ALA A 100 -15.20 4.00 -10.32
N ARG A 101 -14.12 3.78 -9.57
CA ARG A 101 -14.16 3.30 -8.17
C ARG A 101 -14.33 4.43 -7.14
N GLY A 102 -14.55 5.66 -7.59
CA GLY A 102 -14.81 6.81 -6.71
C GLY A 102 -13.56 7.48 -6.15
N ILE A 103 -12.37 7.20 -6.69
CA ILE A 103 -11.17 7.96 -6.35
C ILE A 103 -11.28 9.34 -7.01
N ALA A 104 -11.43 10.36 -6.16
CA ALA A 104 -11.59 11.74 -6.63
C ALA A 104 -10.26 12.31 -7.14
N PRO A 105 -10.24 12.98 -8.30
CA PRO A 105 -9.07 13.70 -8.78
C PRO A 105 -8.58 14.72 -7.75
N GLY A 106 -7.28 14.76 -7.50
CA GLY A 106 -6.66 15.62 -6.49
C GLY A 106 -6.80 15.14 -5.04
N SER A 107 -7.39 13.96 -4.80
CA SER A 107 -7.35 13.31 -3.49
C SER A 107 -5.96 12.76 -3.16
N ALA A 108 -5.72 12.38 -1.90
CA ALA A 108 -4.48 11.71 -1.51
C ALA A 108 -4.28 10.38 -2.25
N ALA A 109 -5.37 9.62 -2.47
CA ALA A 109 -5.33 8.41 -3.28
C ALA A 109 -4.95 8.69 -4.75
N ASP A 110 -5.53 9.72 -5.36
CA ASP A 110 -5.19 10.11 -6.73
C ASP A 110 -3.71 10.53 -6.85
N ALA A 111 -3.22 11.35 -5.91
CA ALA A 111 -1.82 11.75 -5.87
C ALA A 111 -0.85 10.55 -5.73
N GLN A 112 -1.18 9.59 -4.87
CA GLN A 112 -0.39 8.37 -4.68
C GLN A 112 -0.43 7.47 -5.92
N LEU A 113 -1.58 7.36 -6.58
CA LEU A 113 -1.72 6.62 -7.84
C LEU A 113 -0.85 7.23 -8.95
N MET A 114 -0.87 8.55 -9.08
CA MET A 114 -0.08 9.26 -10.07
C MET A 114 1.43 9.09 -9.85
N ASP A 115 1.85 9.04 -8.59
CA ASP A 115 3.22 8.71 -8.22
C ASP A 115 3.58 7.27 -8.60
N TRP A 116 2.73 6.28 -8.29
CA TRP A 116 2.94 4.88 -8.67
C TRP A 116 2.91 4.61 -10.18
N LEU A 117 2.20 5.43 -10.95
CA LEU A 117 2.22 5.35 -12.41
C LEU A 117 3.47 6.02 -13.01
N ALA A 118 4.08 6.97 -12.29
CA ALA A 118 5.29 7.66 -12.72
C ALA A 118 6.58 6.94 -12.29
N ASN A 119 6.56 6.35 -11.09
CA ASN A 119 7.67 5.67 -10.44
C ASN A 119 7.21 4.27 -10.04
N GLU A 120 7.97 3.26 -10.43
CA GLU A 120 7.68 1.87 -10.07
C GLU A 120 7.64 1.73 -8.53
N PRO A 121 6.53 1.25 -7.96
CA PRO A 121 6.46 0.89 -6.54
C PRO A 121 7.49 -0.19 -6.21
N ALA A 122 7.98 -0.23 -4.96
CA ALA A 122 8.84 -1.32 -4.53
C ALA A 122 8.10 -2.68 -4.63
N ASP A 123 8.80 -3.74 -5.05
CA ASP A 123 8.24 -5.11 -5.17
C ASP A 123 7.47 -5.58 -3.93
N GLU A 124 7.93 -5.16 -2.75
CA GLU A 124 7.32 -5.45 -1.45
C GLU A 124 5.87 -4.94 -1.36
N VAL A 125 5.57 -3.80 -2.00
CA VAL A 125 4.22 -3.24 -2.08
C VAL A 125 3.33 -4.15 -2.92
N PHE A 126 3.80 -4.64 -4.08
CA PHE A 126 3.03 -5.54 -4.93
C PHE A 126 2.76 -6.89 -4.26
N VAL A 127 3.80 -7.51 -3.69
CA VAL A 127 3.68 -8.81 -3.01
C VAL A 127 2.79 -8.72 -1.78
N GLY A 128 2.99 -7.70 -0.94
CA GLY A 128 2.20 -7.49 0.26
C GLY A 128 0.75 -7.15 -0.05
N ALA A 129 0.51 -6.27 -1.01
CA ALA A 129 -0.84 -5.87 -1.39
C ALA A 129 -1.63 -7.01 -2.04
N ALA A 130 -1.03 -7.87 -2.88
CA ALA A 130 -1.75 -9.01 -3.45
C ALA A 130 -2.28 -9.96 -2.37
N ARG A 131 -1.49 -10.20 -1.31
CA ARG A 131 -1.92 -10.98 -0.15
C ARG A 131 -3.05 -10.27 0.61
N LEU A 132 -2.95 -8.95 0.78
CA LEU A 132 -3.99 -8.19 1.46
C LEU A 132 -5.29 -8.13 0.66
N VAL A 133 -5.24 -7.89 -0.65
CA VAL A 133 -6.43 -7.95 -1.53
C VAL A 133 -7.19 -9.27 -1.33
N ARG A 134 -6.47 -10.40 -1.28
CA ARG A 134 -7.07 -11.71 -0.99
C ARG A 134 -7.70 -11.79 0.39
N ALA A 135 -6.98 -11.36 1.42
CA ALA A 135 -7.48 -11.36 2.79
C ALA A 135 -8.77 -10.52 2.91
N LEU A 136 -8.80 -9.35 2.26
CA LEU A 136 -9.94 -8.42 2.27
C LEU A 136 -11.17 -8.96 1.53
N LEU A 137 -10.97 -9.65 0.41
CA LEU A 137 -12.02 -10.36 -0.32
C LEU A 137 -12.66 -11.45 0.55
N GLY A 138 -11.88 -12.10 1.43
CA GLY A 138 -12.36 -13.13 2.36
C GLY A 138 -13.08 -12.58 3.58
N THR A 139 -12.72 -11.38 4.06
CA THR A 139 -13.29 -10.78 5.29
C THR A 139 -14.54 -9.93 5.06
N GLY A 140 -14.91 -9.65 3.80
CA GLY A 140 -16.07 -8.81 3.47
C GLY A 140 -15.85 -7.32 3.73
N SER A 141 -14.63 -6.84 3.48
CA SER A 141 -14.26 -5.42 3.61
C SER A 141 -15.15 -4.53 2.74
N THR A 142 -15.38 -3.29 3.18
CA THR A 142 -16.08 -2.25 2.40
C THR A 142 -15.21 -1.67 1.28
N VAL A 143 -13.90 -1.94 1.27
CA VAL A 143 -12.94 -1.42 0.28
C VAL A 143 -12.84 -2.32 -0.94
N VAL A 144 -13.01 -3.62 -0.73
CA VAL A 144 -12.96 -4.64 -1.78
C VAL A 144 -14.26 -5.44 -1.70
N ASP A 145 -15.22 -5.13 -2.57
CA ASP A 145 -16.42 -5.94 -2.67
C ASP A 145 -16.05 -7.26 -3.37
N PRO A 146 -16.42 -8.44 -2.84
CA PRO A 146 -16.17 -9.71 -3.52
C PRO A 146 -16.84 -9.84 -4.89
N ARG A 147 -17.79 -8.96 -5.23
CA ARG A 147 -18.37 -8.81 -6.57
C ARG A 147 -17.44 -8.07 -7.54
N ASP A 148 -16.50 -7.29 -7.03
CA ASP A 148 -15.51 -6.57 -7.84
C ASP A 148 -14.40 -7.49 -8.36
N ALA A 149 -14.28 -8.74 -7.88
CA ALA A 149 -13.20 -9.62 -8.31
C ALA A 149 -13.22 -9.89 -9.82
N ASP A 150 -14.41 -10.04 -10.42
CA ASP A 150 -14.55 -10.20 -11.87
C ASP A 150 -14.24 -8.87 -12.58
N ASP A 151 -14.68 -7.73 -12.05
CA ASP A 151 -14.36 -6.40 -12.61
C ASP A 151 -12.84 -6.11 -12.55
N LEU A 152 -12.15 -6.52 -11.47
CA LEU A 152 -10.71 -6.36 -11.33
C LEU A 152 -9.93 -7.23 -12.32
N ILE A 153 -10.42 -8.44 -12.61
CA ILE A 153 -9.86 -9.30 -13.66
C ILE A 153 -10.07 -8.63 -15.01
N ASP A 154 -11.27 -8.14 -15.31
CA ASP A 154 -11.58 -7.43 -16.54
C ASP A 154 -10.72 -6.16 -16.71
N TYR A 155 -10.41 -5.45 -15.62
CA TYR A 155 -9.49 -4.31 -15.65
C TYR A 155 -8.05 -4.72 -15.95
N CYS A 156 -7.57 -5.81 -15.35
CA CYS A 156 -6.24 -6.36 -15.65
C CYS A 156 -6.13 -6.77 -17.12
N GLU A 157 -7.17 -7.43 -17.67
CA GLU A 157 -7.21 -7.81 -19.08
C GLU A 157 -7.24 -6.60 -20.02
N GLN A 158 -7.98 -5.54 -19.66
CA GLN A 158 -8.04 -4.30 -20.44
C GLN A 158 -6.71 -3.55 -20.45
N VAL A 159 -6.00 -3.46 -19.32
CA VAL A 159 -4.65 -2.85 -19.26
C VAL A 159 -3.68 -3.62 -20.14
N ALA A 160 -3.62 -4.94 -19.99
CA ALA A 160 -2.77 -5.81 -20.83
C ALA A 160 -3.09 -5.66 -22.33
N ALA A 161 -4.38 -5.55 -22.67
CA ALA A 161 -4.80 -5.35 -24.06
C ALA A 161 -4.44 -3.97 -24.61
N ALA A 162 -4.38 -2.93 -23.77
CA ALA A 162 -4.15 -1.55 -24.20
C ALA A 162 -2.72 -1.25 -24.65
N SER A 163 -1.74 -1.95 -24.07
CA SER A 163 -0.36 -1.94 -24.57
C SER A 163 -0.20 -2.71 -25.88
N GLY A 164 -1.23 -3.43 -26.31
CA GLY A 164 -1.24 -4.12 -27.59
C GLY A 164 -0.12 -5.15 -27.68
N GLY A 165 -0.02 -6.04 -26.69
CA GLY A 165 0.86 -7.22 -26.69
C GLY A 165 2.24 -6.95 -27.30
N VAL A 166 3.14 -6.41 -26.48
CA VAL A 166 4.57 -6.12 -26.74
C VAL A 166 4.92 -5.24 -27.95
N PHE A 167 4.18 -5.21 -29.07
CA PHE A 167 4.63 -4.57 -30.32
C PHE A 167 3.50 -4.23 -31.32
N GLY A 168 2.37 -3.65 -30.91
CA GLY A 168 1.36 -3.17 -31.87
C GLY A 168 0.84 -4.24 -32.86
N LEU A 169 1.04 -5.52 -32.53
CA LEU A 169 0.68 -6.72 -33.27
C LEU A 169 0.13 -7.68 -32.24
N GLY A 170 -1.16 -7.47 -31.92
CA GLY A 170 -1.83 -8.05 -30.77
C GLY A 170 -1.47 -9.50 -30.50
N ARG A 171 -0.81 -9.73 -29.36
CA ARG A 171 -0.81 -10.96 -28.56
C ARG A 171 -0.16 -10.61 -27.22
N VAL A 172 -0.95 -10.56 -26.16
CA VAL A 172 -0.50 -10.59 -24.76
C VAL A 172 0.67 -11.58 -24.64
N SER A 173 1.78 -11.18 -24.01
CA SER A 173 2.98 -12.01 -23.91
C SER A 173 2.70 -13.28 -23.08
N GLU A 174 3.48 -14.36 -23.24
CA GLU A 174 3.23 -15.59 -22.45
C GLU A 174 3.49 -15.37 -20.95
N ASP A 175 4.40 -14.46 -20.61
CA ASP A 175 4.70 -14.06 -19.23
C ASP A 175 3.55 -13.23 -18.65
N GLU A 176 3.02 -12.26 -19.41
CA GLU A 176 1.86 -11.46 -19.03
C GLU A 176 0.59 -12.32 -18.89
N LYS A 177 0.35 -13.29 -19.78
CA LYS A 177 -0.74 -14.27 -19.60
C LYS A 177 -0.56 -15.12 -18.36
N THR A 178 0.68 -15.43 -17.98
CA THR A 178 0.96 -16.23 -16.80
C THR A 178 0.72 -15.41 -15.54
N LEU A 179 1.12 -14.14 -15.53
CA LEU A 179 0.82 -13.18 -14.48
C LEU A 179 -0.69 -12.97 -14.33
N LEU A 180 -1.41 -12.68 -15.43
CA LEU A 180 -2.87 -12.53 -15.44
C LEU A 180 -3.59 -13.77 -14.92
N ARG A 181 -3.15 -14.98 -15.32
CA ARG A 181 -3.71 -16.23 -14.79
C ARG A 181 -3.45 -16.40 -13.29
N SER A 182 -2.25 -16.01 -12.82
CA SER A 182 -1.92 -16.05 -11.40
C SER A 182 -2.80 -15.09 -10.61
N ILE A 183 -2.93 -13.84 -11.07
CA ILE A 183 -3.77 -12.81 -10.44
C ILE A 183 -5.24 -13.25 -10.45
N ALA A 184 -5.75 -13.74 -11.57
CA ALA A 184 -7.12 -14.20 -11.67
C ALA A 184 -7.40 -15.43 -10.80
N ALA A 185 -6.43 -16.35 -10.66
CA ALA A 185 -6.53 -17.47 -9.73
C ALA A 185 -6.56 -16.96 -8.29
N ASP A 186 -5.66 -16.05 -7.94
CA ASP A 186 -5.55 -15.45 -6.61
C ASP A 186 -6.81 -14.68 -6.20
N LEU A 187 -7.42 -13.93 -7.12
CA LEU A 187 -8.67 -13.18 -6.88
C LEU A 187 -9.90 -14.10 -6.81
N ARG A 188 -9.88 -15.24 -7.50
CA ARG A 188 -10.98 -16.22 -7.49
C ARG A 188 -10.90 -17.23 -6.36
N ASP A 189 -9.71 -17.45 -5.79
CA ASP A 189 -9.53 -18.34 -4.64
C ASP A 189 -10.04 -17.65 -3.37
N ARG A 190 -11.37 -17.61 -3.22
CA ARG A 190 -12.10 -16.99 -2.10
C ARG A 190 -11.92 -17.74 -0.77
N ARG A 191 -10.89 -18.59 -0.63
CA ARG A 191 -10.79 -19.57 0.44
C ARG A 191 -9.35 -19.92 0.81
N SER A 192 -8.78 -19.16 1.73
CA SER A 192 -7.89 -19.73 2.75
C SER A 192 -8.21 -19.13 4.10
#